data_AF-X1VFK9-F1
#
_entry.id   AF-X1VFK9-F1
#
_cell.length_a   1.000
_cell.length_b   1.000
_cell.length_c   1.000
_cell.angle_alpha   90.00
_cell.angle_beta   90.00
_cell.angle_gamma   90.00
#
_symmetry.space_group_name_H-M   'P 1'
#
loop_
_entity.id
_entity.type
_entity.pdbx_description
1 polymer ?
#
loop_
_entity_poly.entity_id
_entity_poly.type
_entity_poly.pdbx_seq_one_letter_code
_entity_poly.pdbx_strand_id
1 'polypeptide(L)'
;KRKLRILDKMNSVNEKDSIKILLKILEDYSWTLREKAAYKLAEYGKKVVPRLKKLINRGYWFSRAAACITLGEIGDIKSLDSIIHLLLFDDNPTVTREASTALVKIARRDPLRFSRKLKHMSLDELEMLKIFIILETNDTEIYSVIKEFTQNE
;
A
#
# COMPACT_ATOMS: atom_id res chain seq x y z
N LYS A 1 14.45 -3.16 22.18
CA LYS A 1 15.84 -2.67 21.91
C LYS A 1 16.67 -3.62 21.04
N ARG A 2 16.77 -4.94 21.32
CA ARG A 2 17.61 -5.88 20.55
C ARG A 2 17.16 -6.06 19.08
N LYS A 3 15.85 -6.14 18.79
CA LYS A 3 15.31 -6.28 17.42
C LYS A 3 15.44 -5.01 16.56
N LEU A 4 15.38 -3.82 17.16
CA LEU A 4 15.64 -2.55 16.46
C LEU A 4 17.08 -2.49 15.93
N ARG A 5 18.05 -2.89 16.77
CA ARG A 5 19.46 -3.01 16.35
C ARG A 5 19.68 -4.00 15.20
N ILE A 6 18.78 -4.96 14.99
CA ILE A 6 18.88 -5.89 13.85
C ILE A 6 18.58 -5.12 12.56
N LEU A 7 17.51 -4.32 12.52
CA LEU A 7 17.16 -3.47 11.38
C LEU A 7 18.28 -2.50 11.00
N ASP A 8 18.93 -1.91 12.02
CA ASP A 8 20.04 -0.97 11.85
C ASP A 8 21.33 -1.66 11.34
N LYS A 9 21.54 -2.95 11.66
CA LYS A 9 22.73 -3.72 11.25
C LYS A 9 22.56 -4.51 9.94
N MET A 10 21.46 -4.37 9.21
CA MET A 10 21.23 -5.12 7.96
C MET A 10 22.17 -4.73 6.80
N ASN A 11 23.00 -3.70 6.96
CA ASN A 11 23.91 -3.22 5.90
C ASN A 11 24.99 -4.25 5.48
N SER A 12 25.20 -5.32 6.26
CA SER A 12 26.19 -6.38 5.96
C SER A 12 25.57 -7.66 5.38
N VAL A 13 24.28 -7.67 5.06
CA VAL A 13 23.56 -8.83 4.52
C VAL A 13 23.23 -8.58 3.05
N ASN A 14 23.25 -9.63 2.21
CA ASN A 14 22.87 -9.48 0.81
C ASN A 14 21.39 -9.03 0.66
N GLU A 15 21.03 -8.44 -0.48
CA GLU A 15 19.69 -7.88 -0.73
C GLU A 15 18.57 -8.91 -0.51
N LYS A 16 18.76 -10.14 -1.01
CA LYS A 16 17.74 -11.19 -0.98
C LYS A 16 17.39 -11.61 0.45
N ASP A 17 18.42 -11.82 1.28
CA ASP A 17 18.24 -12.18 2.68
C ASP A 17 17.69 -11.00 3.49
N SER A 18 18.09 -9.78 3.14
CA SER A 18 17.53 -8.56 3.75
C SER A 18 16.03 -8.45 3.52
N ILE A 19 15.56 -8.61 2.28
CA ILE A 19 14.14 -8.62 1.94
C ILE A 19 13.40 -9.73 2.72
N LYS A 20 13.98 -10.93 2.80
CA LYS A 20 13.36 -12.07 3.52
C LYS A 20 13.19 -11.78 5.01
N ILE A 21 14.21 -11.21 5.64
CA ILE A 21 14.17 -10.84 7.07
C ILE A 21 13.12 -9.76 7.30
N LEU A 22 13.10 -8.70 6.49
CA LEU A 22 12.16 -7.60 6.66
C LEU A 22 10.71 -8.05 6.47
N LEU A 23 10.44 -8.92 5.49
CA LEU A 23 9.09 -9.49 5.30
C LEU A 23 8.63 -10.26 6.53
N LYS A 24 9.52 -10.98 7.21
CA LYS A 24 9.21 -11.64 8.48
C LYS A 24 8.95 -10.63 9.61
N ILE A 25 9.64 -9.49 9.61
CA ILE A 25 9.43 -8.42 10.61
C ILE A 25 8.07 -7.74 10.43
N LEU A 26 7.49 -7.72 9.22
CA LEU A 26 6.10 -7.26 9.02
C LEU A 26 5.06 -8.11 9.77
N GLU A 27 5.46 -9.27 10.30
CA GLU A 27 4.62 -10.15 11.12
C GLU A 27 4.97 -10.07 12.62
N ASP A 28 5.91 -9.21 13.03
CA ASP A 28 6.28 -9.04 14.43
C ASP A 28 5.15 -8.37 15.22
N TYR A 29 4.96 -8.72 16.49
CA TYR A 29 3.95 -8.09 17.36
C TYR A 29 4.17 -6.58 17.59
N SER A 30 5.41 -6.11 17.50
CA SER A 30 5.75 -4.70 17.70
C SER A 30 5.40 -3.87 16.46
N TRP A 31 4.40 -2.99 16.60
CA TRP A 31 4.00 -2.05 15.54
C TRP A 31 5.18 -1.20 15.04
N THR A 32 6.01 -0.69 15.94
CA THR A 32 7.18 0.14 15.57
C THR A 32 8.22 -0.62 14.76
N LEU A 33 8.38 -1.94 14.98
CA LEU A 33 9.25 -2.77 14.15
C LEU A 33 8.65 -3.00 12.76
N ARG A 34 7.33 -3.28 12.70
CA ARG A 34 6.62 -3.48 11.44
C ARG A 34 6.70 -2.23 10.56
N GLU A 35 6.44 -1.07 11.12
CA GLU A 35 6.47 0.21 10.41
C GLU A 35 7.88 0.49 9.84
N LYS A 36 8.93 0.36 10.66
CA LYS A 36 10.31 0.54 10.18
C LYS A 36 10.70 -0.46 9.09
N ALA A 37 10.28 -1.72 9.25
CA ALA A 37 10.51 -2.73 8.23
C ALA A 37 9.74 -2.41 6.94
N ALA A 38 8.54 -1.84 7.05
CA ALA A 38 7.73 -1.46 5.90
C ALA A 38 8.39 -0.34 5.08
N TYR A 39 8.91 0.70 5.73
CA TYR A 39 9.65 1.78 5.06
C TYR A 39 10.96 1.27 4.44
N LYS A 40 11.73 0.46 5.18
CA LYS A 40 12.97 -0.12 4.65
C LYS A 40 12.72 -1.08 3.49
N LEU A 41 11.60 -1.80 3.49
CA LEU A 41 11.19 -2.63 2.34
C LEU A 41 10.86 -1.78 1.11
N ALA A 42 10.30 -0.58 1.29
CA ALA A 42 9.95 0.30 0.19
C ALA A 42 11.17 0.79 -0.59
N GLU A 43 12.33 0.91 0.06
CA GLU A 43 13.61 1.25 -0.58
C GLU A 43 14.03 0.23 -1.66
N TYR A 44 13.60 -1.04 -1.55
CA TYR A 44 13.82 -2.06 -2.59
C TYR A 44 12.86 -1.95 -3.78
N GLY A 45 11.88 -1.05 -3.71
CA GLY A 45 10.96 -0.72 -4.80
C GLY A 45 10.11 -1.88 -5.28
N LYS A 46 9.85 -1.91 -6.60
CA LYS A 46 8.91 -2.87 -7.22
C LYS A 46 9.28 -4.34 -7.03
N LYS A 47 10.54 -4.65 -6.70
CA LYS A 47 11.04 -6.02 -6.48
C LYS A 47 10.30 -6.75 -5.35
N VAL A 48 9.80 -6.02 -4.35
CA VAL A 48 9.12 -6.61 -3.18
C VAL A 48 7.61 -6.75 -3.36
N VAL A 49 7.02 -6.07 -4.36
CA VAL A 49 5.56 -6.04 -4.61
C VAL A 49 4.93 -7.44 -4.70
N PRO A 50 5.49 -8.44 -5.44
CA PRO A 50 4.88 -9.76 -5.51
C PRO A 50 4.81 -10.49 -4.15
N ARG A 51 5.76 -10.22 -3.24
CA ARG A 51 5.78 -10.82 -1.90
C ARG A 51 4.80 -10.11 -0.97
N LEU A 52 4.68 -8.79 -1.07
CA LEU A 52 3.71 -8.00 -0.31
C LEU A 52 2.26 -8.33 -0.70
N LYS A 53 1.98 -8.56 -1.99
CA LYS A 53 0.66 -9.04 -2.44
C LYS A 53 0.27 -10.38 -1.80
N LYS A 54 1.23 -11.29 -1.58
CA LYS A 54 0.96 -12.55 -0.86
C LYS A 54 0.63 -12.32 0.62
N LEU A 55 1.33 -11.37 1.27
CA LEU A 55 1.05 -10.97 2.65
C LEU A 55 -0.34 -10.33 2.79
N ILE A 56 -0.78 -9.53 1.82
CA ILE A 56 -2.14 -8.97 1.80
C ILE A 56 -3.20 -10.07 1.84
N ASN A 57 -3.02 -11.15 1.07
CA ASN A 57 -4.05 -12.19 0.96
C ASN A 57 -4.08 -13.18 2.14
N ARG A 58 -2.97 -13.36 2.86
CA ARG A 58 -2.82 -14.44 3.86
C ARG A 58 -2.34 -13.99 5.23
N GLY A 59 -1.95 -12.73 5.37
CA GLY A 59 -1.41 -12.19 6.60
C GLY A 59 -2.48 -11.83 7.62
N TYR A 60 -2.07 -11.77 8.89
CA TYR A 60 -2.85 -11.13 9.95
C TYR A 60 -3.12 -9.66 9.62
N TRP A 61 -4.16 -9.07 10.21
CA TRP A 61 -4.56 -7.68 9.95
C TRP A 61 -3.38 -6.71 10.06
N PHE A 62 -2.49 -6.90 11.03
CA PHE A 62 -1.34 -6.02 11.23
C PHE A 62 -0.26 -6.17 10.14
N SER A 63 -0.15 -7.34 9.52
CA SER A 63 0.76 -7.60 8.42
C SER A 63 0.20 -7.05 7.11
N ARG A 64 -1.13 -7.14 6.91
CA ARG A 64 -1.82 -6.49 5.78
C ARG A 64 -1.67 -4.97 5.85
N ALA A 65 -1.89 -4.38 7.03
CA ALA A 65 -1.68 -2.96 7.26
C ALA A 65 -0.23 -2.53 6.96
N ALA A 66 0.77 -3.29 7.44
CA ALA A 66 2.17 -2.99 7.15
C ALA A 66 2.51 -3.15 5.65
N ALA A 67 1.89 -4.11 4.95
CA ALA A 67 2.03 -4.25 3.52
C ALA A 67 1.41 -3.06 2.76
N CYS A 68 0.28 -2.52 3.20
CA CYS A 68 -0.29 -1.28 2.65
C CYS A 68 0.68 -0.12 2.75
N ILE A 69 1.30 0.07 3.93
CA ILE A 69 2.34 1.11 4.12
C ILE A 69 3.44 0.96 3.08
N THR A 70 4.05 -0.22 2.97
CA THR A 70 5.13 -0.45 1.99
C THR A 70 4.68 -0.22 0.54
N LEU A 71 3.51 -0.71 0.16
CA LEU A 71 3.02 -0.57 -1.22
C LEU A 71 2.66 0.88 -1.57
N GLY A 72 2.13 1.64 -0.60
CA GLY A 72 1.88 3.07 -0.73
C GLY A 72 3.17 3.85 -0.95
N GLU A 73 4.21 3.58 -0.17
CA GLU A 73 5.54 4.19 -0.34
C GLU A 73 6.18 3.86 -1.69
N ILE A 74 6.04 2.61 -2.15
CA ILE A 74 6.54 2.21 -3.48
C ILE A 74 5.77 2.94 -4.60
N GLY A 75 4.47 3.19 -4.42
CA GLY A 75 3.64 3.89 -5.39
C GLY A 75 3.46 3.13 -6.72
N ASP A 76 3.62 1.81 -6.74
CA ASP A 76 3.48 1.02 -7.97
C ASP A 76 2.01 0.75 -8.29
N ILE A 77 1.55 1.29 -9.43
CA ILE A 77 0.17 1.16 -9.92
C ILE A 77 -0.32 -0.29 -10.03
N LYS A 78 0.60 -1.26 -10.18
CA LYS A 78 0.28 -2.69 -10.18
C LYS A 78 -0.33 -3.16 -8.86
N SER A 79 -0.15 -2.41 -7.77
CA SER A 79 -0.67 -2.73 -6.45
C SER A 79 -2.10 -2.22 -6.22
N LEU A 80 -2.62 -1.37 -7.11
CA LEU A 80 -3.89 -0.67 -6.91
C LEU A 80 -5.06 -1.64 -6.65
N ASP A 81 -5.16 -2.74 -7.41
CA ASP A 81 -6.24 -3.73 -7.22
C ASP A 81 -6.26 -4.29 -5.79
N SER A 82 -5.09 -4.61 -5.25
CA SER A 82 -4.96 -5.15 -3.89
C SER A 82 -5.26 -4.10 -2.83
N ILE A 83 -4.89 -2.83 -3.07
CA ILE A 83 -5.17 -1.73 -2.15
C ILE A 83 -6.67 -1.40 -2.13
N ILE A 84 -7.32 -1.31 -3.29
CA ILE A 84 -8.77 -1.07 -3.39
C ILE A 84 -9.54 -2.23 -2.75
N HIS A 85 -9.15 -3.48 -3.00
CA HIS A 85 -9.78 -4.63 -2.36
C HIS A 85 -9.71 -4.54 -0.82
N LEU A 86 -8.53 -4.23 -0.25
CA LEU A 86 -8.39 -4.07 1.20
C LEU A 86 -9.19 -2.87 1.73
N LEU A 87 -9.24 -1.78 0.99
CA LEU A 87 -10.00 -0.59 1.37
C LEU A 87 -11.50 -0.88 1.47
N LEU A 88 -12.05 -1.67 0.54
CA LEU A 88 -13.48 -1.90 0.41
C LEU A 88 -13.98 -3.08 1.25
N PHE A 89 -13.14 -4.11 1.44
CA PHE A 89 -13.58 -5.41 1.94
C PHE A 89 -12.80 -5.94 3.15
N ASP A 90 -11.80 -5.23 3.67
CA ASP A 90 -11.13 -5.66 4.90
C ASP A 90 -11.92 -5.25 6.13
N ASP A 91 -12.21 -6.21 7.02
CA ASP A 91 -12.98 -5.95 8.24
C ASP A 91 -12.21 -5.15 9.30
N ASN A 92 -10.87 -5.03 9.17
CA ASN A 92 -10.07 -4.36 10.17
C ASN A 92 -9.89 -2.87 9.87
N PRO A 93 -10.33 -1.95 10.76
CA PRO A 93 -10.24 -0.51 10.53
C PRO A 93 -8.81 0.02 10.37
N THR A 94 -7.81 -0.65 10.96
CA THR A 94 -6.41 -0.26 10.76
C THR A 94 -5.97 -0.56 9.34
N VAL A 95 -6.39 -1.71 8.78
CA VAL A 95 -6.04 -2.09 7.41
C VAL A 95 -6.68 -1.15 6.40
N THR A 96 -7.98 -0.85 6.55
CA THR A 96 -8.69 0.06 5.64
C THR A 96 -8.11 1.48 5.68
N ARG A 97 -7.71 1.97 6.87
CA ARG A 97 -7.00 3.25 7.02
C ARG A 97 -5.65 3.27 6.30
N GLU A 98 -4.83 2.23 6.48
CA GLU A 98 -3.53 2.16 5.79
C GLU A 98 -3.72 1.97 4.27
N ALA A 99 -4.76 1.25 3.84
CA ALA A 99 -5.12 1.10 2.43
C ALA A 99 -5.56 2.45 1.82
N SER A 100 -6.36 3.23 2.53
CA SER A 100 -6.73 4.60 2.14
C SER A 100 -5.49 5.50 1.99
N THR A 101 -4.57 5.46 2.95
CA THR A 101 -3.30 6.21 2.86
C THR A 101 -2.46 5.77 1.66
N ALA A 102 -2.37 4.46 1.41
CA ALA A 102 -1.64 3.91 0.28
C ALA A 102 -2.29 4.28 -1.07
N LEU A 103 -3.62 4.29 -1.15
CA LEU A 103 -4.39 4.70 -2.32
C LEU A 103 -4.02 6.13 -2.74
N VAL A 104 -4.04 7.08 -1.80
CA VAL A 104 -3.68 8.48 -2.04
C VAL A 104 -2.23 8.62 -2.53
N LYS A 105 -1.29 7.87 -1.93
CA LYS A 105 0.13 7.89 -2.35
C LYS A 105 0.31 7.33 -3.77
N ILE A 106 -0.39 6.25 -4.12
CA ILE A 106 -0.35 5.68 -5.47
C ILE A 106 -0.98 6.65 -6.48
N ALA A 107 -2.11 7.28 -6.13
CA ALA A 107 -2.75 8.32 -6.93
C ALA A 107 -1.82 9.50 -7.21
N ARG A 108 -1.15 10.02 -6.16
CA ARG A 108 -0.11 11.07 -6.25
C ARG A 108 1.04 10.74 -7.19
N ARG A 109 1.40 9.46 -7.29
CA ARG A 109 2.54 9.05 -8.09
C ARG A 109 2.29 9.16 -9.59
N ASP A 110 1.09 8.83 -10.04
CA ASP A 110 0.68 8.85 -11.45
C ASP A 110 -0.86 8.92 -11.57
N PRO A 111 -1.45 10.13 -11.45
CA PRO A 111 -2.90 10.30 -11.49
C PRO A 111 -3.56 9.79 -12.78
N LEU A 112 -2.85 9.90 -13.92
CA LEU A 112 -3.36 9.50 -15.23
C LEU A 112 -3.37 7.99 -15.44
N ARG A 113 -2.39 7.25 -14.90
CA ARG A 113 -2.46 5.78 -14.90
C ARG A 113 -3.43 5.28 -13.83
N PHE A 114 -3.55 5.99 -12.71
CA PHE A 114 -4.54 5.69 -11.69
C PHE A 114 -5.96 5.76 -12.26
N SER A 115 -6.35 6.88 -12.88
CA SER A 115 -7.67 7.08 -13.47
C SER A 115 -7.99 6.03 -14.54
N ARG A 116 -7.05 5.78 -15.48
CA ARG A 116 -7.20 4.72 -16.48
C ARG A 116 -7.42 3.36 -15.85
N LYS A 117 -6.63 2.98 -14.85
CA LYS A 117 -6.79 1.68 -14.19
C LYS A 117 -8.13 1.58 -13.48
N LEU A 118 -8.51 2.61 -12.72
CA LEU A 118 -9.78 2.66 -11.99
C LEU A 118 -10.98 2.48 -12.93
N LYS A 119 -10.96 3.12 -14.11
CA LYS A 119 -12.00 3.01 -15.14
C LYS A 119 -12.23 1.59 -15.65
N HIS A 120 -11.18 0.77 -15.70
CA HIS A 120 -11.26 -0.62 -16.17
C HIS A 120 -11.54 -1.61 -15.04
N MET A 121 -11.67 -1.13 -13.81
CA MET A 121 -12.08 -1.97 -12.68
C MET A 121 -13.60 -2.07 -12.65
N SER A 122 -14.11 -3.26 -12.36
CA SER A 122 -15.54 -3.49 -12.15
C SER A 122 -15.91 -3.04 -10.74
N LEU A 123 -16.13 -1.74 -10.55
CA LEU A 123 -16.53 -1.13 -9.29
C LEU A 123 -17.97 -0.61 -9.41
N ASP A 124 -18.77 -0.82 -8.37
CA ASP A 124 -20.10 -0.22 -8.30
C ASP A 124 -20.06 1.28 -7.93
N GLU A 125 -21.21 1.95 -7.98
CA GLU A 125 -21.32 3.38 -7.70
C GLU A 125 -20.87 3.74 -6.28
N LEU A 126 -21.17 2.90 -5.27
CA LEU A 126 -20.82 3.15 -3.88
C LEU A 126 -19.32 2.94 -3.64
N GLU A 127 -18.73 1.93 -4.27
CA GLU A 127 -17.29 1.66 -4.24
C GLU A 127 -16.50 2.82 -4.87
N MET A 128 -16.96 3.29 -6.03
CA MET A 128 -16.39 4.47 -6.70
C MET A 128 -16.52 5.73 -5.83
N LEU A 129 -17.69 5.95 -5.23
CA LEU A 129 -17.91 7.10 -4.36
C LEU A 129 -16.98 7.10 -3.14
N LYS A 130 -16.78 5.95 -2.49
CA LYS A 130 -15.84 5.81 -1.37
C LYS A 130 -14.41 6.21 -1.76
N ILE A 131 -13.95 5.75 -2.93
CA ILE A 131 -12.62 6.09 -3.46
C ILE A 131 -12.51 7.60 -3.71
N PHE A 132 -13.52 8.21 -4.33
CA PHE A 132 -13.53 9.64 -4.59
C PHE A 132 -13.56 10.49 -3.33
N ILE A 133 -14.36 10.14 -2.32
CA ILE A 133 -14.38 10.84 -1.03
C ILE A 133 -12.99 10.81 -0.39
N ILE A 134 -12.29 9.67 -0.43
CA ILE A 134 -10.93 9.56 0.11
C ILE A 134 -9.96 10.48 -0.63
N LEU A 135 -10.02 10.50 -1.96
CA LEU A 135 -9.16 11.37 -2.76
C LEU A 135 -9.47 12.84 -2.50
N GLU A 136 -10.74 13.24 -2.52
CA GLU A 136 -11.19 14.61 -2.31
C GLU A 136 -10.80 15.16 -0.94
N THR A 137 -10.94 14.35 0.11
CA THR A 137 -10.60 14.74 1.48
C THR A 137 -9.09 14.88 1.74
N ASN A 138 -8.25 14.23 0.92
CA ASN A 138 -6.79 14.22 1.12
C ASN A 138 -6.03 15.08 0.10
N ASP A 139 -6.57 15.24 -1.10
CA ASP A 139 -5.91 15.92 -2.23
C ASP A 139 -6.95 16.34 -3.30
N THR A 140 -7.50 17.54 -3.16
CA THR A 140 -8.57 18.05 -4.05
C THR A 140 -8.11 18.23 -5.50
N GLU A 141 -6.85 18.58 -5.72
CA GLU A 141 -6.26 18.73 -7.06
C GLU A 141 -6.20 17.37 -7.76
N ILE A 142 -5.66 16.35 -7.09
CA ILE A 142 -5.58 14.99 -7.64
C ILE A 142 -6.94 14.38 -7.85
N TYR A 143 -7.86 14.59 -6.92
CA TYR A 143 -9.25 14.17 -7.07
C TYR A 143 -9.86 14.75 -8.35
N SER A 144 -9.69 16.06 -8.59
CA SER A 144 -10.24 16.73 -9.78
C SER A 144 -9.70 16.10 -11.07
N VAL A 145 -8.39 15.88 -11.14
CA VAL A 145 -7.75 15.19 -12.27
C VAL A 145 -8.32 13.78 -12.44
N ILE A 146 -8.35 12.98 -11.37
CA ILE A 146 -8.81 11.59 -11.47
C ILE A 146 -10.27 11.53 -11.89
N LYS A 147 -11.13 12.36 -11.30
CA LYS A 147 -12.56 12.42 -11.60
C LYS A 147 -12.80 12.75 -13.07
N GLU A 148 -12.15 13.80 -13.59
CA GLU A 148 -12.23 14.20 -14.99
C GLU A 148 -11.87 13.03 -15.93
N PHE A 149 -10.72 12.39 -15.72
CA PHE A 149 -10.27 11.30 -16.58
C PHE A 149 -11.04 9.98 -16.40
N THR A 150 -11.74 9.78 -15.28
CA THR A 150 -12.62 8.62 -15.11
C THR A 150 -13.99 8.80 -15.76
N GLN A 151 -14.47 10.05 -15.84
CA GLN A 151 -15.79 10.40 -16.37
C GLN A 151 -15.77 10.75 -17.87
N ASN A 152 -14.60 11.10 -18.42
CA ASN A 152 -14.45 11.38 -19.85
C ASN A 152 -14.10 10.09 -20.65
N GLU A 153 -14.86 9.86 -21.73
CA GLU A 153 -14.81 8.82 -22.81
C GLU A 153 -14.58 7.37 -22.44
#